data_AF-A0A9D8JNX4-F1
#
_entry.id   AF-A0A9D8JNX4-F1
#
_cell.length_a   1.000
_cell.length_b   1.000
_cell.length_c   1.000
_cell.angle_alpha   90.00
_cell.angle_beta   90.00
_cell.angle_gamma   90.00
#
_symmetry.space_group_name_H-M   'P 1'
#
loop_
_entity.id
_entity.type
_entity.pdbx_description
1 polymer ?
#
loop_
_entity_poly.entity_id
_entity_poly.type
_entity_poly.pdbx_seq_one_letter_code
_entity_poly.pdbx_strand_id
1 'polypeptide(L)'
;MILRAFLIWIGIACAETLHGILRARLLSPRVGDRVARRIAVFSGSAVILVIGWISIPWIAPATMTDGVVVGALWLVLMLCYDIGLARFVFRMSYSRILADFDIRKGKKF
;
A
#
# COMPACT_ATOMS: atom_id res chain seq x y z
N MET A 1 4.26 22.38 1.23
CA MET A 1 4.86 21.04 1.05
C MET A 1 3.97 19.93 1.61
N ILE A 2 3.66 19.94 2.92
CA ILE A 2 2.86 18.88 3.58
C ILE A 2 1.45 18.71 2.96
N LEU A 3 0.71 19.80 2.70
CA LEU A 3 -0.61 19.70 2.07
C LEU A 3 -0.57 19.07 0.67
N ARG A 4 0.43 19.43 -0.14
CA ARG A 4 0.62 18.82 -1.47
C ARG A 4 0.97 17.34 -1.35
N ALA A 5 1.86 16.98 -0.43
CA ALA A 5 2.19 15.59 -0.13
C ALA A 5 0.96 14.79 0.33
N PHE A 6 0.10 15.39 1.16
CA PHE A 6 -1.15 14.75 1.58
C PHE A 6 -2.13 14.53 0.42
N LEU A 7 -2.30 15.50 -0.47
CA LEU A 7 -3.15 15.34 -1.67
C LEU A 7 -2.63 14.23 -2.60
N ILE A 8 -1.31 14.16 -2.80
CA ILE A 8 -0.68 13.08 -3.57
C ILE A 8 -0.91 11.74 -2.90
N TRP A 9 -0.79 11.67 -1.57
CA TRP A 9 -1.07 10.47 -0.81
C TRP A 9 -2.49 9.96 -1.00
N ILE A 10 -3.51 10.84 -1.03
CA ILE A 10 -4.89 10.44 -1.35
C ILE A 10 -4.93 9.77 -2.74
N GLY A 11 -4.24 10.34 -3.72
CA GLY A 11 -4.11 9.75 -5.06
C GLY A 11 -3.46 8.37 -5.03
N ILE A 12 -2.38 8.19 -4.27
CA ILE A 12 -1.71 6.89 -4.06
C ILE A 12 -2.68 5.89 -3.44
N ALA A 13 -3.38 6.26 -2.36
CA ALA A 13 -4.32 5.39 -1.68
C ALA A 13 -5.45 4.94 -2.63
N CYS A 14 -6.01 5.85 -3.42
CA CYS A 14 -7.02 5.52 -4.43
C CYS A 14 -6.46 4.58 -5.51
N ALA A 15 -5.26 4.84 -6.02
CA ALA A 15 -4.60 4.01 -7.03
C ALA A 15 -4.34 2.59 -6.50
N GLU A 16 -3.80 2.47 -5.29
CA GLU A 16 -3.56 1.18 -4.61
C GLU A 16 -4.86 0.41 -4.38
N THR A 17 -5.93 1.10 -3.95
CA THR A 17 -7.25 0.48 -3.77
C THR A 17 -7.76 -0.11 -5.08
N LEU A 18 -7.76 0.71 -6.14
CA LEU A 18 -8.26 0.31 -7.45
C LEU A 18 -7.44 -0.85 -8.01
N HIS A 19 -6.12 -0.77 -7.88
CA HIS A 19 -5.19 -1.79 -8.32
C HIS A 19 -5.42 -3.12 -7.58
N GLY A 20 -5.62 -3.06 -6.25
CA GLY A 20 -5.96 -4.21 -5.42
C GLY A 20 -7.29 -4.86 -5.81
N ILE A 21 -8.32 -4.05 -6.11
CA ILE A 21 -9.64 -4.53 -6.57
C ILE A 21 -9.53 -5.17 -7.95
N LEU A 22 -8.90 -4.49 -8.91
CA LEU A 22 -8.69 -5.00 -10.27
C LEU A 22 -7.95 -6.34 -10.23
N ARG A 23 -6.93 -6.46 -9.38
CA ARG A 23 -6.22 -7.74 -9.18
C ARG A 23 -7.14 -8.82 -8.65
N ALA A 24 -7.89 -8.55 -7.58
CA ALA A 24 -8.77 -9.52 -6.95
C ALA A 24 -9.86 -10.01 -7.90
N ARG A 25 -10.38 -9.12 -8.76
CA ARG A 25 -11.46 -9.43 -9.70
C ARG A 25 -10.99 -10.02 -11.03
N LEU A 26 -9.87 -9.55 -11.59
CA LEU A 26 -9.43 -9.90 -12.95
C LEU A 26 -8.24 -10.86 -13.00
N LEU A 27 -7.32 -10.78 -12.03
CA LEU A 27 -6.11 -11.62 -11.99
C LEU A 27 -6.31 -12.88 -11.15
N SER A 28 -6.90 -12.76 -9.94
CA SER A 28 -7.08 -13.91 -9.04
C SER A 28 -7.83 -15.10 -9.70
N PRO A 29 -8.90 -14.87 -10.50
CA PRO A 29 -9.57 -15.97 -11.20
C PRO A 29 -8.77 -16.62 -12.33
N ARG A 30 -7.75 -15.94 -12.87
CA ARG A 30 -7.01 -16.39 -14.06
C ARG A 30 -5.68 -17.07 -13.74
N VAL A 31 -4.93 -16.54 -12.77
CA VAL A 31 -3.56 -17.00 -12.46
C VAL A 31 -3.42 -17.63 -11.07
N GLY A 32 -4.51 -17.65 -10.30
CA GLY A 32 -4.50 -18.12 -8.93
C GLY A 32 -3.89 -17.12 -7.94
N ASP A 33 -4.33 -17.22 -6.69
CA ASP A 33 -4.16 -16.17 -5.69
C ASP A 33 -2.70 -15.95 -5.26
N ARG A 34 -1.85 -16.99 -5.34
CA ARG A 34 -0.40 -16.92 -5.04
C ARG A 34 0.36 -16.10 -6.09
N VAL A 35 0.11 -16.33 -7.38
CA VAL A 35 0.78 -15.60 -8.47
C VAL A 35 0.27 -14.17 -8.55
N ALA A 36 -1.04 -13.99 -8.38
CA ALA A 36 -1.66 -12.67 -8.32
C ALA A 36 -1.02 -11.79 -7.23
N ARG A 37 -0.74 -12.35 -6.03
CA ARG A 37 -0.05 -11.61 -4.95
C ARG A 37 1.37 -11.17 -5.31
N ARG A 38 2.18 -12.02 -5.94
CA ARG A 38 3.55 -11.64 -6.36
C ARG A 38 3.54 -10.51 -7.39
N ILE A 39 2.65 -10.60 -8.37
CA ILE A 39 2.48 -9.56 -9.38
C ILE A 39 2.05 -8.25 -8.71
N ALA A 40 1.14 -8.33 -7.73
CA ALA A 40 0.67 -7.17 -6.97
C ALA A 40 1.80 -6.39 -6.32
N VAL A 41 2.72 -7.06 -5.64
CA VAL A 41 3.85 -6.39 -4.97
C VAL A 41 4.69 -5.61 -5.98
N PHE A 42 5.07 -6.25 -7.10
CA PHE A 42 5.84 -5.57 -8.15
C PHE A 42 5.09 -4.38 -8.75
N SER A 43 3.82 -4.57 -9.10
CA SER A 43 3.00 -3.51 -9.70
C SER A 43 2.67 -2.37 -8.73
N GLY A 44 2.39 -2.64 -7.45
CA GLY A 44 2.16 -1.61 -6.43
C GLY A 44 3.43 -0.83 -6.12
N SER A 45 4.59 -1.51 -6.02
CA SER A 45 5.88 -0.82 -5.91
C SER A 45 6.16 0.08 -7.11
N ALA A 46 5.85 -0.37 -8.33
CA ALA A 46 5.98 0.45 -9.53
C ALA A 46 5.04 1.67 -9.52
N VAL A 47 3.79 1.50 -9.09
CA VAL A 47 2.82 2.60 -8.95
C VAL A 47 3.32 3.65 -7.94
N ILE A 48 3.78 3.22 -6.76
CA ILE A 48 4.32 4.12 -5.73
C ILE A 48 5.56 4.86 -6.25
N LEU A 49 6.47 4.17 -6.96
CA LEU A 49 7.65 4.79 -7.57
C LEU A 49 7.30 5.82 -8.63
N VAL A 50 6.38 5.50 -9.53
CA VAL A 50 5.94 6.42 -10.60
C VAL A 50 5.25 7.64 -10.00
N ILE A 51 4.35 7.44 -9.04
CA ILE A 51 3.67 8.56 -8.39
C ILE A 51 4.69 9.42 -7.64
N GLY A 52 5.61 8.81 -6.88
CA GLY A 52 6.70 9.51 -6.21
C GLY A 52 7.55 10.34 -7.17
N TRP A 53 7.93 9.77 -8.32
CA TRP A 53 8.74 10.47 -9.32
C TRP A 53 8.02 11.68 -9.91
N ILE A 54 6.76 11.52 -10.31
CA ILE A 54 5.95 12.60 -10.92
C ILE A 54 5.66 13.71 -9.90
N SER A 55 5.56 13.37 -8.63
CA SER A 55 5.24 14.33 -7.58
C SER A 55 6.44 15.14 -7.07
N ILE A 56 7.68 14.69 -7.24
CA ILE A 56 8.90 15.45 -6.89
C ILE A 56 8.88 16.90 -7.41
N PRO A 57 8.66 17.17 -8.72
CA PRO A 57 8.65 18.54 -9.24
C PRO A 57 7.49 19.39 -8.68
N TRP A 58 6.40 18.77 -8.25
CA TRP A 58 5.23 19.46 -7.70
C TRP A 58 5.36 19.77 -6.20
N ILE A 59 6.02 18.89 -5.46
CA ILE A 59 6.34 19.07 -4.04
C ILE A 59 7.45 20.10 -3.88
N ALA A 60 8.41 20.12 -4.83
CA ALA A 60 9.58 21.01 -4.85
C ALA A 60 10.29 21.06 -3.47
N PRO A 61 10.81 19.92 -2.98
CA PRO A 61 11.53 19.88 -1.70
C PRO A 61 12.76 20.81 -1.78
N ALA A 62 12.93 21.67 -0.78
CA ALA A 62 14.03 22.63 -0.73
C ALA A 62 15.34 21.96 -0.31
N THR A 63 15.25 20.83 0.41
CA THR A 63 16.40 20.08 0.93
C THR A 63 16.19 18.56 0.80
N MET A 64 17.27 17.77 0.91
CA MET A 64 17.16 16.31 0.96
C MET A 64 16.31 15.83 2.15
N THR A 65 16.39 16.54 3.29
CA THR A 65 15.62 16.24 4.50
C THR A 65 14.12 16.38 4.25
N ASP A 66 13.69 17.36 3.46
CA ASP A 66 12.29 17.55 3.08
C ASP A 66 11.73 16.34 2.31
N GLY A 67 12.55 15.76 1.42
CA GLY A 67 12.20 14.53 0.70
C GLY A 67 12.01 13.34 1.65
N VAL A 68 12.88 13.19 2.65
CA VAL A 68 12.78 12.14 3.68
C VAL A 68 11.52 12.33 4.52
N VAL A 69 11.21 13.56 4.94
CA VAL A 69 9.99 13.86 5.72
C VAL A 69 8.72 13.53 4.94
N VAL A 70 8.67 13.87 3.65
CA VAL A 70 7.53 13.52 2.78
C VAL A 70 7.38 12.01 2.63
N GLY A 71 8.49 11.30 2.39
CA GLY A 71 8.47 9.84 2.29
C GLY A 71 8.02 9.17 3.59
N ALA A 72 8.53 9.65 4.74
CA ALA A 72 8.14 9.15 6.05
C ALA A 72 6.64 9.41 6.34
N LEU A 73 6.14 10.60 5.98
CA LEU A 73 4.72 10.93 6.09
C LEU A 73 3.86 9.96 5.28
N TRP A 74 4.23 9.70 4.02
CA TRP A 74 3.51 8.74 3.18
C TRP A 74 3.52 7.32 3.73
N LEU A 75 4.67 6.87 4.25
CA LEU A 75 4.79 5.55 4.85
C LEU A 75 3.85 5.41 6.05
N VAL A 76 3.85 6.39 6.97
CA VAL A 76 2.97 6.38 8.15
C VAL A 76 1.50 6.39 7.72
N LEU A 77 1.14 7.26 6.78
CA LEU A 77 -0.24 7.37 6.31
C LEU A 77 -0.71 6.09 5.60
N MET A 78 0.15 5.46 4.78
CA MET A 78 -0.18 4.17 4.15
C MET A 78 -0.31 3.05 5.19
N LEU A 79 0.54 3.02 6.21
CA LEU A 79 0.40 2.05 7.30
C LEU A 79 -0.95 2.22 8.02
N CYS A 80 -1.31 3.47 8.34
CA CYS A 80 -2.62 3.78 8.94
C CYS A 80 -3.78 3.38 8.02
N TYR A 81 -3.63 3.60 6.72
CA TYR A 81 -4.63 3.22 5.72
C TYR A 81 -4.81 1.71 5.59
N ASP A 82 -3.73 0.94 5.51
CA ASP A 82 -3.78 -0.52 5.45
C ASP A 82 -4.41 -1.12 6.71
N ILE A 83 -4.02 -0.61 7.89
CA ILE A 83 -4.64 -1.00 9.17
C ILE A 83 -6.13 -0.62 9.18
N GLY A 84 -6.47 0.57 8.70
CA GLY A 84 -7.84 1.04 8.54
C GLY A 84 -8.65 0.11 7.64
N LEU A 85 -8.17 -0.21 6.45
CA LEU A 85 -8.82 -1.16 5.54
C LEU A 85 -8.99 -2.54 6.18
N ALA A 86 -7.94 -3.09 6.78
CA ALA A 86 -7.98 -4.39 7.46
C ALA A 86 -9.06 -4.42 8.56
N ARG A 87 -9.18 -3.32 9.31
CA ARG A 87 -10.12 -3.20 10.43
C ARG A 87 -11.55 -2.92 9.99
N PHE A 88 -11.75 -1.96 9.10
CA PHE A 88 -13.06 -1.44 8.70
C PHE A 88 -13.68 -2.25 7.57
N VAL A 89 -12.90 -2.62 6.54
CA VAL A 89 -13.41 -3.34 5.35
C VAL A 89 -13.40 -4.85 5.58
N PHE A 90 -12.28 -5.41 6.05
CA PHE A 90 -12.17 -6.85 6.25
C PHE A 90 -12.71 -7.32 7.61
N ARG A 91 -13.10 -6.40 8.50
CA ARG A 91 -13.54 -6.68 9.89
C ARG A 91 -12.64 -7.69 10.60
N MET A 92 -11.35 -7.72 10.27
CA MET A 92 -10.42 -8.65 10.88
C MET A 92 -10.25 -8.28 12.35
N SER A 93 -10.56 -9.22 13.24
CA SER A 93 -10.23 -9.12 14.66
C SER A 93 -8.71 -9.25 14.84
N TYR A 94 -8.12 -8.48 15.77
CA TYR A 94 -6.72 -8.58 16.18
C TYR A 94 -6.29 -10.05 16.44
N SER A 95 -7.22 -10.90 16.88
CA SER A 95 -6.99 -12.33 17.11
C SER A 95 -6.59 -13.12 15.85
N ARG A 96 -7.03 -12.72 14.65
CA ARG A 96 -6.68 -13.42 13.39
C ARG A 96 -5.34 -12.93 12.83
N ILE A 97 -4.96 -11.69 13.11
CA ILE A 97 -3.64 -11.11 12.77
C ILE A 97 -2.54 -11.70 13.66
N LEU A 98 -2.79 -11.86 14.97
CA LEU A 98 -1.86 -12.57 15.85
C LEU A 98 -1.79 -14.09 15.56
N ALA A 99 -2.88 -14.71 15.10
CA ALA A 99 -2.87 -16.13 14.75
C ALA A 99 -2.08 -16.46 13.47
N ASP A 100 -1.96 -15.52 12.53
CA ASP A 100 -1.11 -15.67 11.34
C ASP A 100 0.37 -15.37 11.62
N PHE A 101 0.67 -14.66 12.72
CA PHE A 101 2.03 -14.43 13.22
C PHE A 101 2.52 -15.48 14.23
N ASP A 102 1.69 -16.47 14.56
CA ASP A 102 2.11 -17.60 15.39
C ASP A 102 2.95 -18.57 14.54
N ILE A 103 4.27 -18.32 14.54
CA ILE A 103 5.32 -19.10 13.85
C ILE A 103 5.31 -20.59 14.28
N ARG A 104 4.57 -20.97 15.33
CA ARG A 104 4.45 -22.37 15.78
C ARG A 104 3.42 -23.19 15.01
N LYS A 105 2.49 -22.58 14.28
CA LYS A 105 1.59 -23.30 13.36
C LYS A 105 2.06 -23.09 11.93
N GLY A 106 3.02 -23.91 11.51
CA GLY A 106 3.34 -24.05 10.09
C GLY A 106 2.06 -24.34 9.30
N LYS A 107 1.60 -23.38 8.50
CA LYS A 107 0.55 -23.64 7.51
C LYS A 107 1.13 -24.57 6.45
N LYS A 108 0.88 -25.87 6.60
CA LYS A 108 0.68 -26.74 5.43
C LYS A 108 -0.60 -26.29 4.73
N PHE A 109 -0.65 -26.54 3.42
CA PHE A 109 -1.69 -26.23 2.42
C PHE A 109 -1.45 -24.93 1.62
#